data_AF-A0A4P7XHG3-F1
#
_entry.id   AF-A0A4P7XHG3-F1
#
_cell.length_a   1.000
_cell.length_b   1.000
_cell.length_c   1.000
_cell.angle_alpha   90.00
_cell.angle_beta   90.00
_cell.angle_gamma   90.00
#
_symmetry.space_group_name_H-M   'P 1'
#
loop_
_entity.id
_entity.type
_entity.pdbx_description
1 polymer ?
#
loop_
_entity_poly.entity_id
_entity_poly.type
_entity_poly.pdbx_seq_one_letter_code
_entity_poly.pdbx_strand_id
1 'polypeptide(L)' 'MTIDQISQPITAQTVLEALTRAVERELDRKRRLGHYYVTWENGQAVFHGEDAPVSVGHTQKPQ' A
#
# COMPACT_ATOMS: atom_id res chain seq x y z
N MET A 1 25.40 36.08 -9.47
CA MET A 1 25.41 34.78 -8.77
C MET A 1 23.98 34.28 -8.80
N THR A 2 23.59 33.62 -9.90
CA THR A 2 22.20 33.19 -10.11
C THR A 2 22.14 31.73 -9.71
N ILE A 3 21.68 31.49 -8.49
CA ILE A 3 21.37 30.13 -8.04
C ILE A 3 20.00 29.81 -8.62
N ASP A 4 19.98 29.41 -9.90
CA ASP A 4 18.83 28.69 -10.44
C ASP A 4 18.81 27.34 -9.73
N GLN A 5 18.11 27.30 -8.60
CA GLN A 5 17.73 26.09 -7.91
C GLN A 5 16.90 25.26 -8.91
N ILE A 6 17.55 24.28 -9.54
CA ILE A 6 16.91 23.29 -10.40
C ILE A 6 15.99 22.45 -9.52
N SER A 7 14.77 22.92 -9.32
CA SER A 7 13.68 22.10 -8.80
C SER A 7 13.39 21.07 -9.87
N GLN A 8 13.86 19.84 -9.67
CA GLN A 8 13.52 18.75 -10.58
C GLN A 8 11.98 18.64 -10.65
N PRO A 9 11.38 18.62 -11.85
CA PRO A 9 9.95 18.48 -11.96
C PRO A 9 9.53 17.12 -11.38
N ILE A 10 8.52 17.12 -10.51
CA ILE A 10 7.93 15.87 -10.01
C ILE A 10 7.29 15.15 -11.20
N THR A 11 7.82 13.99 -11.54
CA THR A 11 7.28 13.14 -12.62
C THR A 11 6.28 12.13 -12.07
N ALA A 12 5.44 11.56 -12.95
CA ALA A 12 4.56 10.46 -12.57
C ALA A 12 5.36 9.27 -12.00
N GLN A 13 6.55 9.02 -12.53
CA GLN A 13 7.48 7.99 -12.04
C GLN A 13 7.95 8.29 -10.61
N THR A 14 8.29 9.55 -10.32
CA THR A 14 8.66 10.00 -8.98
C THR A 14 7.53 9.76 -7.97
N VAL A 15 6.28 10.06 -8.38
CA VAL A 15 5.10 9.82 -7.53
C VAL A 15 4.87 8.33 -7.31
N LEU A 16 4.92 7.53 -8.38
CA LEU A 16 4.76 6.08 -8.29
C LEU A 16 5.78 5.46 -7.34
N GLU A 17 7.06 5.83 -7.48
CA GLU A 17 8.13 5.33 -6.62
C GLU A 17 7.91 5.72 -5.15
N ALA A 18 7.51 6.96 -4.88
CA ALA A 18 7.23 7.42 -3.53
C ALA A 18 6.08 6.65 -2.88
N LEU A 19 4.99 6.41 -3.64
CA LEU A 19 3.84 5.65 -3.18
C LEU A 19 4.18 4.18 -2.94
N THR A 20 4.89 3.54 -3.88
CA THR A 20 5.36 2.15 -3.72
C THR A 20 6.19 2.00 -2.45
N ARG A 21 7.20 2.86 -2.25
CA ARG A 21 8.04 2.85 -1.04
C ARG A 21 7.24 3.10 0.24
N ALA A 22 6.21 3.95 0.20
CA ALA A 22 5.36 4.21 1.36
C ALA A 22 4.52 2.98 1.73
N VAL A 23 3.93 2.32 0.75
CA VAL A 23 3.16 1.09 0.94
C VAL A 23 4.05 -0.02 1.47
N GLU A 24 5.22 -0.27 0.85
CA GLU A 24 6.18 -1.29 1.30
C GLU A 24 6.55 -1.11 2.77
N ARG A 25 6.90 0.13 3.17
CA ARG A 25 7.25 0.43 4.56
C ARG A 25 6.12 0.15 5.54
N GLU A 26 4.89 0.51 5.20
CA GLU A 26 3.74 0.26 6.07
C GLU A 26 3.41 -1.23 6.16
N LEU A 27 3.48 -1.97 5.06
CA LEU A 27 3.26 -3.42 5.07
C LEU A 27 4.31 -4.15 5.91
N ASP A 28 5.58 -3.76 5.78
CA ASP A 28 6.64 -4.30 6.63
C ASP A 28 6.42 -3.97 8.12
N ARG A 29 5.97 -2.75 8.42
CA ARG A 29 5.64 -2.36 9.80
C ARG A 29 4.48 -3.19 10.36
N LYS A 30 3.41 -3.39 9.59
CA LYS A 30 2.28 -4.24 9.97
C LYS A 30 2.71 -5.67 10.24
N ARG A 31 3.53 -6.24 9.35
CA ARG A 31 4.09 -7.59 9.50
C ARG A 31 4.90 -7.72 10.80
N ARG A 32 5.78 -6.76 11.10
CA ARG A 32 6.58 -6.76 12.34
C ARG A 32 5.75 -6.64 13.61
N LEU A 33 4.59 -6.00 13.54
CA LEU A 33 3.65 -5.88 14.65
C LEU A 33 2.69 -7.06 14.77
N GLY A 34 2.76 -8.03 13.85
CA GLY A 34 1.81 -9.16 13.80
C GLY A 34 0.41 -8.77 13.31
N HIS A 35 0.24 -7.58 12.73
CA HIS A 35 -1.05 -7.16 12.18
C HIS A 35 -1.30 -7.73 10.79
N TYR A 36 -2.57 -7.98 10.49
CA TYR A 36 -2.98 -8.33 9.15
C TYR A 36 -3.12 -7.11 8.23
N TYR A 37 -3.15 -7.37 6.93
CA TYR A 37 -3.55 -6.41 5.90
C TYR A 37 -4.31 -7.12 4.78
N VAL A 38 -4.98 -6.33 3.93
CA VAL A 38 -5.79 -6.83 2.82
C VAL A 38 -5.30 -6.21 1.52
N THR A 39 -5.21 -7.03 0.49
CA THR A 39 -4.86 -6.64 -0.87
C THR A 39 -5.99 -7.03 -1.82
N TRP A 40 -6.10 -6.33 -2.93
CA TRP A 40 -7.03 -6.71 -4.00
C TRP A 40 -6.24 -7.37 -5.12
N GLU A 41 -6.40 -8.68 -5.27
CA GLU A 41 -5.65 -9.48 -6.24
C GLU A 41 -6.65 -10.33 -7.03
N ASN A 42 -6.49 -10.42 -8.35
CA ASN A 42 -7.31 -11.28 -9.21
C ASN A 42 -8.83 -11.13 -9.00
N GLY A 43 -9.31 -9.92 -8.72
CA GLY A 43 -10.74 -9.62 -8.55
C GLY A 43 -11.31 -10.00 -7.18
N GLN A 44 -10.48 -10.29 -6.18
CA GLN A 44 -10.92 -10.63 -4.83
C GLN A 44 -10.01 -10.04 -3.76
N ALA A 45 -10.54 -9.93 -2.54
CA ALA A 45 -9.77 -9.53 -1.37
C ALA A 45 -8.91 -10.70 -0.86
N VAL A 46 -7.60 -10.49 -0.75
CA VAL A 46 -6.63 -11.44 -0.20
C VAL A 46 -6.11 -10.89 1.13
N PHE A 47 -6.26 -11.68 2.18
CA PHE A 47 -5.89 -11.34 3.55
C PHE A 47 -4.52 -11.93 3.87
N HIS A 48 -3.65 -11.10 4.46
CA HIS A 48 -2.26 -11.45 4.79
C HIS A 48 -2.01 -11.24 6.27
N GLY A 49 -1.33 -12.18 6.93
CA GLY A 49 -0.96 -12.09 8.36
C GLY A 49 -1.71 -13.10 9.23
N GLU A 50 -1.10 -13.47 10.36
CA GLU A 50 -1.61 -14.51 11.27
C GLU A 50 -2.90 -14.10 12.01
N ASP A 51 -3.05 -12.80 12.27
CA ASP A 51 -4.24 -12.19 12.91
C ASP A 51 -5.37 -11.90 11.89
N ALA A 52 -5.28 -12.44 10.67
CA ALA A 52 -6.33 -12.27 9.67
C ALA A 52 -7.61 -13.04 10.07
N PRO A 53 -8.80 -12.47 9.86
CA PRO A 53 -10.05 -13.16 10.16
C PRO A 53 -10.23 -14.40 9.26
N VAL A 54 -10.47 -15.55 9.87
CA VAL A 54 -10.70 -16.85 9.18
C VAL A 54 -12.09 -16.97 8.53
N SER A 55 -13.00 -16.01 8.76
CA SER A 55 -14.39 -16.05 8.27
C SER A 55 -14.71 -14.87 7.34
N VAL A 56 -14.33 -14.96 6.08
CA VAL A 56 -14.78 -14.00 5.04
C VAL A 56 -15.51 -14.74 3.92
N GLY A 57 -16.68 -15.26 4.28
CA GLY A 57 -17.66 -15.87 3.36
C GLY A 57 -18.86 -14.98 3.03
N HIS A 58 -18.82 -13.68 3.31
CA HIS A 58 -19.91 -12.77 2.92
C HIS A 58 -19.35 -11.55 2.18
N THR A 59 -19.40 -11.64 0.86
CA THR A 59 -19.61 -10.52 -0.05
C THR A 59 -20.59 -9.50 0.55
N GLN A 60 -20.08 -8.39 1.08
CA GLN A 60 -20.91 -7.20 1.24
C GLN A 60 -21.10 -6.56 -0.13
N LYS A 61 -22.27 -6.83 -0.71
CA LYS A 61 -22.86 -6.12 -1.85
C LYS A 61 -23.07 -4.65 -1.46
N PRO A 62 -22.83 -3.66 -2.35
CA PRO A 62 -23.05 -2.26 -2.01
C PRO A 62 -24.53 -2.00 -1.73
N GLN A 63 -24.82 -1.24 -0.67
CA GLN A 63 -26.12 -0.61 -0.42
C GLN A 63 -26.38 0.50 -1.44
#